data_AF-A0A9D2B1R8-F1
#
_entry.id   AF-A0A9D2B1R8-F1
#
_cell.length_a   1.000
_cell.length_b   1.000
_cell.length_c   1.000
_cell.angle_alpha   90.00
_cell.angle_beta   90.00
_cell.angle_gamma   90.00
#
_symmetry.space_group_name_H-M   'P 1'
#
loop_
_entity.id
_entity.type
_entity.pdbx_description
1 polymer ?
#
loop_
_entity_poly.entity_id
_entity_poly.type
_entity_poly.pdbx_seq_one_letter_code
_entity_poly.pdbx_strand_id
1 'polypeptide(L)'
;MSFFSTFKAKVRAMCLLLGALLVAFVVSGCGNSSDDYVGTWMGINEIGYGNSKVYEFDIELDRNGIDYIICVTQKDYDVSINHSAAEWRSTMPHYFSASLNNNGDLVSDIGVIRADHQNFRLIYGNIFLVRKAKNTELKFKYVVRRELEERYPGIVMVD
;
A
#
# COMPACT_ATOMS: atom_id res chain seq x y z
N MET A 1 49.29 -26.94 28.61
CA MET A 1 47.92 -26.68 29.13
C MET A 1 47.39 -25.27 28.78
N SER A 2 47.71 -24.67 27.63
CA SER A 2 47.27 -23.30 27.27
C SER A 2 46.22 -23.24 26.15
N PHE A 3 46.10 -24.30 25.33
CA PHE A 3 45.26 -24.30 24.12
C PHE A 3 43.75 -24.51 24.39
N PHE A 4 43.40 -25.29 25.43
CA PHE A 4 42.00 -25.58 25.77
C PHE A 4 41.27 -24.44 26.48
N SER A 5 42.02 -23.53 27.13
CA SER A 5 41.46 -22.37 27.85
C SER A 5 40.94 -21.31 26.88
N THR A 6 41.74 -20.97 25.87
CA THR A 6 41.40 -19.99 24.83
C THR A 6 40.29 -20.48 23.91
N PHE A 7 40.20 -21.79 23.64
CA PHE A 7 39.10 -22.35 22.85
C PHE A 7 37.74 -22.22 23.56
N LYS A 8 37.67 -22.55 24.86
CA LYS A 8 36.44 -22.39 25.66
C LYS A 8 35.99 -20.93 25.77
N ALA A 9 36.93 -19.99 25.87
CA ALA A 9 36.63 -18.56 25.91
C ALA A 9 36.04 -18.05 24.57
N LYS A 10 36.60 -18.50 23.43
CA LYS A 10 36.11 -18.15 22.09
C LYS A 10 34.71 -18.69 21.82
N VAL A 11 34.42 -19.93 22.22
CA VAL A 11 33.09 -20.54 22.06
C VAL A 11 32.04 -19.82 22.91
N ARG A 12 32.37 -19.47 24.17
CA ARG A 12 31.46 -18.69 25.03
C ARG A 12 31.16 -17.30 24.47
N ALA A 13 32.16 -16.60 23.95
CA ALA A 13 31.97 -15.30 23.32
C ALA A 13 31.08 -15.39 22.07
N MET A 14 31.26 -16.44 21.25
CA MET A 14 30.44 -16.69 20.07
C MET A 14 28.97 -17.00 20.43
N CYS A 15 28.72 -17.78 21.48
CA CYS A 15 27.37 -18.04 21.98
C CYS A 15 26.69 -16.78 22.53
N LEU A 16 27.43 -15.92 23.22
CA LEU A 16 26.90 -14.65 23.73
C LEU A 16 26.56 -13.67 22.60
N LEU A 17 27.39 -13.61 21.55
CA LEU A 17 27.11 -12.83 20.35
C LEU A 17 25.88 -13.34 19.60
N LEU A 18 25.73 -14.67 19.47
CA LEU A 18 24.54 -15.26 18.84
C LEU A 18 23.26 -14.98 19.65
N GLY A 19 23.37 -15.06 20.99
CA GLY A 19 22.27 -14.71 21.89
C GLY A 19 21.90 -13.23 21.82
N ALA A 20 22.88 -12.32 21.77
CA ALA A 20 22.65 -10.89 21.61
C ALA A 20 22.03 -10.56 20.25
N LEU A 21 22.43 -11.25 19.17
CA LEU A 21 21.81 -11.12 17.85
C LEU A 21 20.36 -11.60 17.85
N LEU A 22 20.07 -12.75 18.47
CA LEU A 22 18.72 -13.26 18.61
C LEU A 22 17.84 -12.31 19.43
N VAL A 23 18.34 -11.78 20.55
CA VAL A 23 17.62 -10.78 21.35
C VAL A 23 17.40 -9.50 20.55
N ALA A 24 18.40 -9.02 19.80
CA ALA A 24 18.25 -7.84 18.94
C ALA A 24 17.17 -8.05 17.87
N PHE A 25 17.07 -9.25 17.26
CA PHE A 25 16.00 -9.61 16.31
C PHE A 25 14.62 -9.71 16.97
N VAL A 26 14.54 -10.14 18.22
CA VAL A 26 13.26 -10.22 18.96
C VAL A 26 12.81 -8.83 19.43
N VAL A 27 13.73 -7.95 19.82
CA VAL A 27 13.41 -6.59 20.28
C VAL A 27 13.10 -5.66 19.09
N SER A 28 13.67 -5.90 17.91
CA SER A 28 13.30 -5.18 16.67
C SER A 28 12.12 -5.80 15.92
N GLY A 29 11.64 -6.98 16.35
CA GLY A 29 10.57 -7.75 15.71
C GLY A 29 9.14 -7.43 16.16
N CYS A 30 8.94 -6.42 17.01
CA CYS A 30 7.61 -5.91 17.36
C CYS A 30 7.51 -4.47 16.85
N GLY A 31 7.44 -4.33 15.53
CA GLY A 31 7.14 -3.03 14.92
C GLY A 31 5.82 -2.53 15.48
N ASN A 32 5.82 -1.31 16.01
CA ASN A 32 4.57 -0.61 16.30
C ASN A 32 3.71 -0.64 15.04
N SER A 33 2.42 -0.93 15.21
CA SER A 33 1.36 -0.96 14.19
C SER A 33 1.24 0.29 13.31
N SER A 34 2.05 1.33 13.58
CA SER A 34 2.16 2.53 12.78
C SER A 34 2.79 2.32 11.39
N ASP A 35 3.58 1.26 11.21
CA ASP A 35 4.20 0.97 9.89
C ASP A 35 3.25 0.27 8.92
N ASP A 36 2.16 -0.34 9.42
CA ASP A 36 1.28 -1.18 8.60
C ASP A 36 0.54 -0.38 7.51
N TYR A 37 0.29 0.90 7.77
CA TYR A 37 -0.44 1.79 6.86
C TYR A 37 0.48 2.64 5.99
N VAL A 38 1.69 2.96 6.45
CA VAL A 38 2.55 3.96 5.80
C VAL A 38 3.06 3.48 4.45
N GLY A 39 2.99 4.37 3.46
CA GLY A 39 3.46 4.18 2.11
C GLY A 39 2.36 4.34 1.06
N THR A 40 2.72 4.02 -0.17
CA THR A 40 1.81 4.18 -1.31
C THR A 40 1.10 2.87 -1.64
N TRP A 41 -0.22 2.94 -1.71
CA TRP A 41 -1.13 1.83 -1.97
C TRP A 41 -2.00 2.15 -3.18
N MET A 42 -2.34 1.14 -3.96
CA MET A 42 -3.22 1.29 -5.11
C MET A 42 -4.30 0.23 -5.10
N GLY A 43 -5.50 0.60 -5.48
CA GLY A 43 -6.60 -0.35 -5.70
C GLY A 43 -7.47 0.07 -6.85
N ILE A 44 -8.29 -0.88 -7.29
CA ILE A 44 -9.28 -0.67 -8.35
C ILE A 44 -10.67 -0.84 -7.75
N ASN A 45 -11.55 0.12 -8.06
CA ASN A 45 -12.94 0.09 -7.69
C ASN A 45 -13.77 -0.37 -8.88
N GLU A 46 -14.12 -1.64 -8.92
CA GLU A 46 -14.86 -2.27 -10.01
C GLU A 46 -16.39 -2.12 -9.83
N ILE A 47 -16.87 -0.93 -9.46
CA ILE A 47 -18.30 -0.69 -9.31
C ILE A 47 -18.92 -0.48 -10.69
N GLY A 48 -19.45 -1.58 -11.24
CA GLY A 48 -20.21 -1.61 -12.48
C GLY A 48 -19.35 -1.73 -13.74
N TYR A 49 -19.78 -2.58 -14.66
CA TYR A 49 -19.10 -2.85 -15.92
C TYR A 49 -18.77 -1.55 -16.68
N GLY A 50 -17.47 -1.30 -16.89
CA GLY A 50 -16.97 -0.20 -17.72
C GLY A 50 -16.83 1.15 -17.02
N ASN A 51 -16.93 1.20 -15.69
CA ASN A 51 -16.73 2.40 -14.87
C ASN A 51 -15.64 2.20 -13.79
N SER A 52 -14.76 1.22 -13.98
CA SER A 52 -13.68 0.95 -13.03
C SER A 52 -12.76 2.15 -12.87
N LYS A 53 -12.47 2.49 -11.61
CA LYS A 53 -11.60 3.61 -11.24
C LYS A 53 -10.44 3.12 -10.41
N VAL A 54 -9.24 3.61 -10.72
CA VAL A 54 -8.04 3.32 -9.95
C VAL A 54 -7.86 4.41 -8.90
N TYR A 55 -7.51 4.01 -7.69
CA TYR A 55 -7.19 4.93 -6.61
C TYR A 55 -5.77 4.68 -6.15
N GLU A 56 -5.02 5.75 -5.92
CA GLU A 56 -3.71 5.76 -5.29
C GLU A 56 -3.84 6.49 -3.95
N PHE A 57 -3.45 5.80 -2.88
CA PHE A 57 -3.43 6.29 -1.51
C PHE A 57 -1.98 6.38 -1.07
N ASP A 58 -1.50 7.59 -0.80
CA ASP A 58 -0.21 7.82 -0.17
C ASP A 58 -0.45 8.18 1.30
N ILE A 59 0.01 7.31 2.20
CA ILE A 59 -0.26 7.43 3.63
C ILE A 59 1.05 7.70 4.35
N GLU A 60 1.11 8.79 5.10
CA GLU A 60 2.28 9.20 5.87
C GLU A 60 1.88 9.51 7.32
N LEU A 61 2.84 9.43 8.24
CA LEU A 61 2.65 9.94 9.59
C LEU A 61 2.73 11.48 9.57
N ASP A 62 1.82 12.13 10.29
CA ASP A 62 1.88 13.56 10.52
C ASP A 62 3.07 13.92 11.43
N ARG A 63 3.43 15.20 11.48
CA ARG A 63 4.56 15.74 12.26
C ARG A 63 4.50 15.45 13.75
N ASN A 64 3.31 15.15 14.28
CA ASN A 64 3.12 14.75 15.67
C ASN A 64 3.49 13.28 15.92
N GLY A 65 3.69 12.48 14.87
CA GLY A 65 4.03 11.05 14.94
C GLY A 65 2.91 10.17 15.46
N ILE A 66 1.68 10.68 15.56
CA ILE A 66 0.52 9.99 16.12
C ILE A 66 -0.58 9.88 15.05
N ASP A 67 -0.86 11.00 14.38
CA ASP A 67 -1.86 11.07 13.33
C ASP A 67 -1.25 10.74 11.97
N TYR A 68 -2.11 10.56 10.98
CA TYR A 68 -1.73 10.23 9.61
C TYR A 68 -2.30 11.26 8.65
N ILE A 69 -1.61 11.42 7.53
CA ILE A 69 -2.08 12.17 6.37
C ILE A 69 -2.27 11.16 5.24
N ILE A 70 -3.47 11.15 4.67
CA ILE A 70 -3.83 10.33 3.51
C ILE A 70 -3.98 11.25 2.31
N CYS A 71 -3.16 11.05 1.30
CA CYS A 71 -3.28 11.70 0.00
C CYS A 71 -3.91 10.71 -0.99
N VAL A 72 -5.08 11.06 -1.54
CA VAL A 72 -5.82 10.21 -2.49
C VAL A 72 -5.82 10.85 -3.87
N THR A 73 -5.44 10.06 -4.87
CA THR A 73 -5.56 10.41 -6.30
C THR A 73 -6.41 9.37 -7.00
N GLN A 74 -7.46 9.81 -7.70
CA GLN A 74 -8.24 8.94 -8.60
C GLN A 74 -7.62 9.00 -10.00
N LYS A 75 -7.59 7.86 -10.69
CA LYS A 75 -7.13 7.72 -12.06
C LYS A 75 -8.12 6.90 -12.86
N ASP A 76 -8.45 7.35 -14.05
CA ASP A 76 -9.38 6.71 -14.98
C ASP A 76 -9.11 7.17 -16.42
N TYR A 77 -9.85 6.59 -17.36
CA TYR A 77 -9.86 7.05 -18.74
C TYR A 77 -11.05 7.97 -18.96
N ASP A 78 -10.80 9.21 -19.37
CA ASP A 78 -11.84 10.13 -19.80
C ASP A 78 -12.24 9.81 -21.25
N VAL A 79 -13.48 9.37 -21.44
CA VAL A 79 -13.99 8.94 -22.74
C VAL A 79 -14.59 10.14 -23.47
N SER A 80 -14.15 10.35 -24.71
CA SER A 80 -14.68 11.43 -25.55
C SER A 80 -16.18 11.27 -25.81
N ILE A 81 -16.89 12.38 -26.02
CA ILE A 81 -18.36 12.39 -26.22
C ILE A 81 -18.80 11.49 -27.38
N ASN A 82 -17.98 11.38 -28.43
CA ASN A 82 -18.23 10.52 -29.58
C ASN A 82 -17.70 9.08 -29.41
N HIS A 83 -17.20 8.73 -28.23
CA HIS A 83 -16.60 7.44 -27.87
C HIS A 83 -15.48 6.96 -28.80
N SER A 84 -14.82 7.88 -29.51
CA SER A 84 -13.74 7.54 -30.44
C SER A 84 -12.38 7.46 -29.75
N ALA A 85 -12.20 8.14 -28.62
CA ALA A 85 -10.95 8.15 -27.89
C ALA A 85 -11.19 8.14 -26.37
N ALA A 86 -10.22 7.61 -25.64
CA ALA A 86 -10.18 7.61 -24.19
C ALA A 86 -8.77 8.01 -23.73
N GLU A 87 -8.67 9.03 -22.88
CA GLU A 87 -7.40 9.58 -22.39
C GLU A 87 -7.20 9.24 -20.91
N TRP A 88 -6.04 8.67 -20.55
CA TRP A 88 -5.71 8.40 -19.16
C TRP A 88 -5.52 9.70 -18.40
N ARG A 89 -6.31 9.92 -17.34
CA ARG A 89 -6.26 11.11 -16.52
C ARG A 89 -6.11 10.77 -15.04
N SER A 90 -5.52 11.71 -14.32
CA SER A 90 -5.43 11.69 -12.87
C SER A 90 -6.13 12.93 -12.33
N THR A 91 -6.91 12.77 -11.27
CA THR A 91 -7.51 13.90 -10.57
C THR A 91 -6.44 14.68 -9.81
N MET A 92 -6.78 15.88 -9.36
CA MET A 92 -5.97 16.57 -8.37
C MET A 92 -5.90 15.72 -7.08
N PRO A 93 -4.74 15.67 -6.39
CA PRO A 93 -4.64 14.97 -5.12
C PRO A 93 -5.51 15.62 -4.03
N HIS A 94 -6.17 14.78 -3.22
CA HIS A 94 -6.98 15.20 -2.08
C HIS A 94 -6.36 14.69 -0.78
N TYR A 95 -6.23 15.58 0.21
CA TYR A 95 -5.59 15.26 1.49
C TYR A 95 -6.62 15.14 2.61
N PHE A 96 -6.46 14.12 3.45
CA PHE A 96 -7.32 13.84 4.58
C PHE A 96 -6.47 13.54 5.81
N SER A 97 -6.83 14.13 6.94
CA SER A 97 -6.27 13.74 8.24
C SER A 97 -6.95 12.45 8.71
N ALA A 98 -6.18 11.58 9.34
CA ALA A 98 -6.66 10.30 9.83
C ALA A 98 -6.01 9.93 11.16
N SER A 99 -6.72 9.13 11.95
CA SER A 99 -6.22 8.60 13.22
C SER A 99 -6.65 7.16 13.41
N LEU A 100 -5.92 6.41 14.24
CA LEU A 100 -6.28 5.03 14.57
C LEU A 100 -7.43 5.01 15.57
N ASN A 101 -8.45 4.19 15.31
CA ASN A 101 -9.47 3.88 16.29
C ASN A 101 -8.98 2.83 17.30
N ASN A 102 -9.84 2.48 18.27
CA ASN A 102 -9.52 1.47 19.29
C ASN A 102 -9.29 0.05 18.72
N ASN A 103 -9.71 -0.22 17.48
CA ASN A 103 -9.49 -1.49 16.80
C ASN A 103 -8.19 -1.50 15.99
N GLY A 104 -7.47 -0.36 15.91
CA GLY A 104 -6.31 -0.19 15.06
C GLY A 104 -6.64 0.06 13.58
N ASP A 105 -7.89 0.40 13.25
CA ASP A 105 -8.27 0.82 11.90
C ASP A 105 -7.98 2.32 11.71
N LEU A 106 -7.53 2.69 10.52
CA LEU A 106 -7.28 4.08 10.15
C LEU A 106 -8.59 4.75 9.73
N VAL A 107 -9.02 5.76 10.49
CA VAL A 107 -10.31 6.45 10.30
C VAL A 107 -10.06 7.90 9.86
N SER A 108 -10.79 8.33 8.84
CA SER A 108 -10.73 9.67 8.25
C SER A 108 -12.10 10.09 7.70
N ASP A 109 -12.22 11.32 7.21
CA ASP A 109 -13.45 11.85 6.60
C ASP A 109 -13.88 11.09 5.33
N ILE A 110 -12.95 10.43 4.64
CA ILE A 110 -13.27 9.58 3.49
C ILE A 110 -13.76 8.19 3.91
N GLY A 111 -13.57 7.82 5.19
CA GLY A 111 -14.02 6.54 5.74
C GLY A 111 -12.91 5.80 6.47
N VAL A 112 -13.07 4.47 6.53
CA VAL A 112 -12.23 3.57 7.33
C VAL A 112 -11.37 2.71 6.41
N ILE A 113 -10.05 2.71 6.65
CA ILE A 113 -9.06 1.85 6.01
C ILE A 113 -8.59 0.84 7.05
N ARG A 114 -8.69 -0.45 6.71
CA ARG A 114 -8.35 -1.56 7.61
C ARG A 114 -7.13 -2.31 7.07
N ALA A 115 -6.21 -2.69 7.94
CA ALA A 115 -5.12 -3.59 7.58
C ALA A 115 -5.60 -5.05 7.53
N ASP A 116 -5.30 -5.74 6.42
CA ASP A 116 -5.47 -7.19 6.27
C ASP A 116 -4.07 -7.83 6.27
N HIS A 117 -3.59 -8.10 7.48
CA HIS A 117 -2.23 -8.62 7.71
C HIS A 117 -2.01 -10.00 7.08
N GLN A 118 -3.07 -10.79 6.89
CA GLN A 118 -2.96 -12.12 6.28
C GLN A 118 -2.60 -12.02 4.78
N ASN A 119 -3.07 -10.97 4.12
CA ASN A 119 -2.89 -10.76 2.68
C ASN A 119 -1.95 -9.59 2.36
N PHE A 120 -1.31 -9.00 3.37
CA PHE A 120 -0.38 -7.86 3.25
C PHE A 120 -0.97 -6.71 2.42
N ARG A 121 -2.23 -6.35 2.69
CA ARG A 121 -2.98 -5.34 1.95
C ARG A 121 -3.80 -4.46 2.88
N LEU A 122 -4.27 -3.33 2.37
CA LEU A 122 -5.27 -2.51 3.04
C LEU A 122 -6.65 -2.72 2.39
N ILE A 123 -7.71 -2.46 3.15
CA ILE A 123 -9.10 -2.56 2.72
C ILE A 123 -9.78 -1.22 2.97
N TYR A 124 -10.27 -0.58 1.91
CA TYR A 124 -11.06 0.65 1.99
C TYR A 124 -12.44 0.39 1.35
N GLY A 125 -13.49 0.35 2.16
CA GLY A 125 -14.81 -0.10 1.70
C GLY A 125 -14.73 -1.50 1.07
N ASN A 126 -15.02 -1.58 -0.24
CA ASN A 126 -14.91 -2.81 -1.05
C ASN A 126 -13.64 -2.88 -1.91
N ILE A 127 -12.73 -1.91 -1.76
CA ILE A 127 -11.51 -1.80 -2.55
C ILE A 127 -10.37 -2.46 -1.79
N PHE A 128 -9.71 -3.43 -2.42
CA PHE A 128 -8.45 -3.99 -1.95
C PHE A 128 -7.30 -3.13 -2.44
N LEU A 129 -6.56 -2.53 -1.51
CA LEU A 129 -5.41 -1.69 -1.78
C LEU A 129 -4.13 -2.52 -1.61
N VAL A 130 -3.38 -2.69 -2.69
CA VAL A 130 -2.09 -3.37 -2.69
C VAL A 130 -0.97 -2.35 -2.70
N ARG A 131 0.17 -2.68 -2.08
CA ARG A 131 1.33 -1.77 -2.06
C ARG A 131 1.80 -1.48 -3.50
N LYS A 132 2.04 -0.21 -3.81
CA LYS A 132 2.48 0.23 -5.14
C LYS A 132 3.88 -0.31 -5.41
N ALA A 133 4.00 -1.10 -6.48
CA ALA A 133 5.26 -1.57 -7.04
C ALA A 133 5.42 -1.01 -8.47
N LYS A 134 6.58 -1.22 -9.08
CA LYS A 134 6.98 -0.66 -10.39
C LYS A 134 5.93 -0.78 -11.51
N ASN A 135 5.08 -1.80 -11.47
CA ASN A 135 4.07 -2.08 -12.51
C ASN A 135 2.63 -2.15 -11.98
N THR A 136 2.37 -1.78 -10.73
CA THR A 136 1.02 -1.90 -10.14
C THR A 136 0.02 -1.02 -10.88
N GLU A 137 0.38 0.24 -11.13
CA GLU A 137 -0.45 1.19 -11.88
C GLU A 137 -0.75 0.69 -13.30
N LEU A 138 0.29 0.23 -14.01
CA LEU A 138 0.16 -0.27 -15.36
C LEU A 138 -0.83 -1.46 -15.43
N LYS A 139 -0.75 -2.38 -14.46
CA LYS A 139 -1.68 -3.51 -14.37
C LYS A 139 -3.13 -3.04 -14.18
N PHE A 140 -3.37 -2.10 -13.27
CA PHE A 140 -4.73 -1.57 -13.08
C PHE A 140 -5.23 -0.77 -14.28
N LYS A 141 -4.35 0.02 -14.91
CA LYS A 141 -4.64 0.73 -16.16
C LYS A 141 -5.07 -0.24 -17.26
N TYR A 142 -4.41 -1.40 -17.40
CA TYR A 142 -4.82 -2.45 -18.35
C TYR A 142 -6.20 -3.05 -18.04
N VAL A 143 -6.56 -3.22 -16.76
CA VAL A 143 -7.89 -3.72 -16.39
C VAL A 143 -8.97 -2.73 -16.85
N VAL A 144 -8.83 -1.44 -16.50
CA VAL A 144 -9.77 -0.39 -16.92
C VAL A 144 -9.81 -0.27 -18.44
N ARG A 145 -8.65 -0.34 -19.10
CA ARG A 145 -8.56 -0.31 -20.57
C ARG A 145 -9.35 -1.43 -21.22
N ARG A 146 -9.18 -2.67 -20.73
CA ARG A 146 -9.90 -3.83 -21.27
C ARG A 146 -11.41 -3.63 -21.18
N GLU A 147 -11.91 -3.15 -20.04
CA GLU A 147 -13.34 -2.89 -19.88
C GLU A 147 -13.87 -1.84 -20.87
N LEU A 148 -13.08 -0.81 -21.16
CA LEU A 148 -13.44 0.22 -22.14
C LEU A 148 -13.39 -0.29 -23.58
N GLU A 149 -12.40 -1.09 -23.93
CA GLU A 149 -12.30 -1.71 -25.25
C GLU A 149 -13.45 -2.72 -25.49
N GLU A 150 -13.89 -3.43 -24.45
CA GLU A 150 -15.07 -4.29 -24.50
C GLU A 150 -16.38 -3.48 -24.65
N ARG A 151 -16.46 -2.33 -23.99
CA ARG A 151 -17.65 -1.45 -24.04
C ARG A 151 -17.74 -0.62 -25.33
N TYR A 152 -16.60 -0.17 -25.84
CA TYR A 152 -16.46 0.68 -27.02
C TYR A 152 -15.44 0.05 -28.00
N PRO A 153 -15.86 -0.96 -28.78
CA PRO A 153 -14.96 -1.62 -29.72
C PRO A 153 -14.32 -0.65 -30.70
N GLY A 154 -12.98 -0.66 -30.77
CA GLY A 154 -12.21 0.22 -31.65
C GLY A 154 -11.93 1.62 -31.09
N ILE A 155 -12.25 1.89 -29.82
CA ILE A 155 -11.86 3.12 -29.16
C ILE A 155 -10.34 3.30 -29.16
N VAL A 156 -9.86 4.52 -29.44
CA VAL A 156 -8.45 4.85 -29.41
C VAL A 156 -8.03 5.17 -27.98
N MET A 157 -7.11 4.37 -27.42
CA MET A 157 -6.56 4.62 -26.09
C MET A 157 -5.36 5.56 -26.18
N VAL A 158 -5.43 6.68 -25.46
CA VAL A 158 -4.39 7.70 -25.34
C VAL A 158 -3.82 7.63 -23.93
N ASP A 159 -2.52 7.38 -23.83
CA ASP A 159 -1.83 7.06 -22.57
C ASP A 159 -1.01 8.20 -21.98
#